data_AF-A0AAW4MWT5-F1
#
_entry.id   AF-A0AAW4MWT5-F1
#
_cell.length_a   1.000
_cell.length_b   1.000
_cell.length_c   1.000
_cell.angle_alpha   90.00
_cell.angle_beta   90.00
_cell.angle_gamma   90.00
#
_symmetry.space_group_name_H-M   'P 1'
#
loop_
_entity.id
_entity.type
_entity.pdbx_description
1 polymer ?
#
loop_
_entity_poly.entity_id
_entity_poly.type
_entity_poly.pdbx_seq_one_letter_code
_entity_poly.pdbx_strand_id
1 'polypeptide(L)'
;MDKKENFMSDNALLYRAAIKYYDNRLKKYDIGYGQVVNLMMIHEHPGITMKELSSSGSVDKGTITKSVSKSHDAGYIRIEENNLDKRSKILKTTPKAKDVITEMYLARKDWWSHLTSDLTLEEVDQLEKTMHLLVKKAIEEPTYQNHFRIFGFQKLTLLDYPGKMACTLFTGGCNFKCPFCHNSDLVFLPENMVEIEQEDVLEFLEKRKNILEGVCITGGEPLLQAGIVDFLRIIKDMGYSIKLDTNGSFPNKLKELVEEGLVDYVAVDIKNAPKKYNKTIGLEGYRLDSIKTTVQYLLENHVDYEFRTTIIKEFHTENDMRLVGEWIKGAKRYYLQNFEDNENVIQEGLHACSLETLQNYKKILEEYVDECEIRGIEERI
;
A
#
# COMPACT_ATOMS: atom_id res chain seq x y z
N MET A 1 14.39 -11.75 9.85
CA MET A 1 13.20 -11.17 9.19
C MET A 1 11.98 -11.87 9.74
N ASP A 2 11.47 -11.38 10.88
CA ASP A 2 10.06 -11.58 11.19
C ASP A 2 9.30 -10.91 10.05
N LYS A 3 8.76 -11.71 9.13
CA LYS A 3 7.74 -11.19 8.22
C LYS A 3 6.64 -10.71 9.15
N LYS A 4 6.40 -9.40 9.23
CA LYS A 4 5.13 -8.89 9.77
C LYS A 4 4.06 -9.64 9.00
N GLU A 5 3.48 -10.64 9.64
CA GLU A 5 2.45 -11.50 9.08
C GLU A 5 1.30 -10.56 8.71
N ASN A 6 0.89 -10.61 7.43
CA ASN A 6 -0.21 -9.80 6.95
C ASN A 6 -1.46 -10.68 6.96
N PHE A 7 -2.58 -10.12 7.40
CA PHE A 7 -3.83 -10.81 7.66
C PHE A 7 -4.26 -11.64 6.45
N MET A 8 -4.02 -11.13 5.23
CA MET A 8 -4.31 -11.86 4.00
C MET A 8 -3.49 -13.16 3.86
N SER A 9 -2.19 -13.13 4.17
CA SER A 9 -1.36 -14.35 4.08
C SER A 9 -1.78 -15.39 5.09
N ASP A 10 -2.06 -14.97 6.33
CA ASP A 10 -2.46 -15.89 7.41
C ASP A 10 -3.82 -16.50 7.13
N ASN A 11 -4.78 -15.70 6.68
CA ASN A 11 -6.09 -16.20 6.28
C ASN A 11 -5.98 -17.23 5.15
N ALA A 12 -5.13 -16.97 4.15
CA ALA A 12 -4.89 -17.89 3.05
C ALA A 12 -4.18 -19.18 3.50
N LEU A 13 -3.27 -19.10 4.49
CA LEU A 13 -2.62 -20.27 5.09
C LEU A 13 -3.62 -21.10 5.89
N LEU A 14 -4.44 -20.46 6.73
CA LEU A 14 -5.52 -21.11 7.50
C LEU A 14 -6.49 -21.85 6.56
N TYR A 15 -6.92 -21.20 5.47
CA TYR A 15 -7.80 -21.80 4.47
C TYR A 15 -7.17 -23.03 3.80
N ARG A 16 -5.90 -22.95 3.36
CA ARG A 16 -5.19 -24.09 2.76
C ARG A 16 -4.96 -25.23 3.75
N ALA A 17 -4.67 -24.91 5.01
CA ALA A 17 -4.53 -25.90 6.08
C ALA A 17 -5.86 -26.64 6.32
N ALA A 18 -6.98 -25.91 6.35
CA ALA A 18 -8.30 -26.51 6.43
C ALA A 18 -8.58 -27.45 5.25
N ILE A 19 -8.32 -27.04 3.99
CA ILE A 19 -8.47 -27.91 2.82
C ILE A 19 -7.72 -29.23 3.02
N LYS A 20 -6.42 -29.15 3.35
CA LYS A 20 -5.56 -30.33 3.56
C LYS A 20 -6.10 -31.24 4.68
N TYR A 21 -6.59 -30.66 5.77
CA TYR A 21 -7.17 -31.40 6.89
C TYR A 21 -8.41 -32.18 6.45
N TYR A 22 -9.39 -31.51 5.82
CA TYR A 22 -10.63 -32.14 5.40
C TYR A 22 -10.42 -33.19 4.29
N ASP A 23 -9.57 -32.89 3.29
CA ASP A 23 -9.27 -33.84 2.22
C ASP A 23 -8.67 -35.14 2.77
N ASN A 24 -7.78 -35.05 3.76
CA ASN A 24 -7.22 -36.23 4.42
C ASN A 24 -8.26 -36.97 5.27
N ARG A 25 -9.08 -36.24 6.03
CA ARG A 25 -10.09 -36.80 6.95
C ARG A 25 -11.21 -37.52 6.20
N LEU A 26 -11.60 -37.01 5.04
CA LEU A 26 -12.74 -37.49 4.26
C LEU A 26 -12.35 -38.32 3.03
N LYS A 27 -11.05 -38.59 2.85
CA LYS A 27 -10.53 -39.39 1.73
C LYS A 27 -11.25 -40.73 1.54
N LYS A 28 -11.67 -41.40 2.63
CA LYS A 28 -12.42 -42.67 2.58
C LYS A 28 -13.80 -42.57 1.91
N TYR A 29 -14.35 -41.36 1.80
CA TYR A 29 -15.64 -41.09 1.18
C TYR A 29 -15.53 -40.54 -0.24
N ASP A 30 -14.31 -40.35 -0.76
CA ASP A 30 -14.03 -39.68 -2.04
C ASP A 30 -14.66 -38.27 -2.11
N ILE A 31 -14.56 -37.53 -1.00
CA ILE A 31 -15.09 -36.16 -0.85
C ILE A 31 -13.92 -35.21 -0.61
N GLY A 32 -13.79 -34.21 -1.47
CA GLY A 32 -12.87 -33.08 -1.26
C GLY A 32 -13.53 -31.90 -0.54
N TYR A 33 -12.73 -30.96 -0.03
CA TYR A 33 -13.20 -29.79 0.73
C TYR A 33 -14.28 -28.96 0.00
N GLY A 34 -14.16 -28.79 -1.33
CA GLY A 34 -15.18 -28.08 -2.12
C GLY A 34 -16.55 -28.78 -2.18
N GLN A 35 -16.62 -30.09 -1.88
CA GLN A 35 -17.89 -30.82 -1.71
C GLN A 35 -18.39 -30.73 -0.27
N VAL A 36 -17.50 -30.64 0.71
CA VAL A 36 -17.85 -30.50 2.14
C VAL A 36 -18.78 -29.30 2.35
N VAL A 37 -18.36 -28.11 1.90
CA VAL A 37 -19.13 -26.86 2.09
C VAL A 37 -20.53 -26.98 1.48
N ASN A 38 -20.63 -27.47 0.24
CA ASN A 38 -21.92 -27.58 -0.45
C ASN A 38 -22.82 -28.67 0.13
N LEU A 39 -22.25 -29.82 0.50
CA LEU A 39 -23.01 -30.91 1.10
C LEU A 39 -23.58 -30.55 2.46
N MET A 40 -22.83 -29.81 3.30
CA MET A 40 -23.35 -29.28 4.57
C MET A 40 -24.52 -28.33 4.33
N MET A 41 -24.37 -27.38 3.41
CA MET A 41 -25.45 -26.42 3.08
C MET A 41 -26.72 -27.11 2.56
N ILE A 42 -26.59 -28.11 1.68
CA ILE A 42 -27.73 -28.87 1.16
C ILE A 42 -28.40 -29.70 2.27
N HIS A 43 -27.62 -30.21 3.23
CA HIS A 43 -28.15 -30.97 4.36
C HIS A 43 -28.90 -30.09 5.36
N GLU A 44 -28.32 -28.94 5.71
CA GLU A 44 -28.87 -27.98 6.68
C GLU A 44 -30.06 -27.20 6.10
N HIS A 45 -30.14 -27.07 4.78
CA HIS A 45 -31.24 -26.43 4.06
C HIS A 45 -31.82 -27.34 2.95
N PRO A 46 -32.57 -28.40 3.30
CA PRO A 46 -33.16 -29.28 2.31
C PRO A 46 -34.11 -28.52 1.37
N GLY A 47 -33.87 -28.61 0.06
CA GLY A 47 -34.64 -27.87 -0.94
C GLY A 47 -33.95 -26.61 -1.48
N ILE A 48 -32.72 -26.31 -1.03
CA ILE A 48 -31.92 -25.21 -1.58
C ILE A 48 -31.70 -25.37 -3.09
N THR A 49 -31.77 -24.25 -3.81
CA THR A 49 -31.51 -24.19 -5.26
C THR A 49 -30.03 -23.95 -5.54
N MET A 50 -29.59 -24.25 -6.77
CA MET A 50 -28.24 -23.90 -7.25
C MET A 50 -27.93 -22.40 -7.15
N LYS A 51 -28.95 -21.55 -7.31
CA LYS A 51 -28.80 -20.09 -7.24
C LYS A 51 -28.53 -19.65 -5.81
N GLU A 52 -29.33 -20.14 -4.86
CA GLU A 52 -29.17 -19.83 -3.44
C GLU A 52 -27.83 -20.34 -2.90
N LEU A 53 -27.42 -21.55 -3.29
CA LEU A 53 -26.12 -22.11 -2.91
C LEU A 53 -24.94 -21.25 -3.41
N SER A 54 -25.07 -20.62 -4.58
CA SER A 54 -24.06 -19.70 -5.13
C SER A 54 -24.03 -18.36 -4.40
N SER A 55 -25.20 -17.82 -4.05
CA SER A 55 -25.30 -16.58 -3.29
C SER A 55 -24.82 -16.72 -1.85
N SER A 56 -24.99 -17.87 -1.20
CA SER A 56 -24.61 -18.08 0.20
C SER A 56 -23.11 -18.29 0.43
N GLY A 57 -22.37 -18.74 -0.58
CA GLY A 57 -20.94 -19.09 -0.44
C GLY A 57 -19.97 -18.09 -1.07
N SER A 58 -20.46 -17.06 -1.76
CA SER A 58 -19.64 -16.19 -2.62
C SER A 58 -18.76 -16.98 -3.61
N VAL A 59 -19.23 -18.15 -4.06
CA VAL A 59 -18.53 -19.04 -5.00
C VAL A 59 -19.21 -18.96 -6.36
N ASP A 60 -18.39 -18.93 -7.42
CA ASP A 60 -18.89 -18.88 -8.79
C ASP A 60 -19.75 -20.11 -9.15
N LYS A 61 -20.71 -19.88 -10.04
CA LYS A 61 -21.69 -20.89 -10.47
C LYS A 61 -21.04 -22.13 -11.11
N GLY A 62 -19.89 -21.98 -11.77
CA GLY A 62 -19.16 -23.08 -12.41
C GLY A 62 -18.56 -24.04 -11.39
N THR A 63 -17.94 -23.51 -10.34
CA THR A 63 -17.38 -24.30 -9.23
C THR A 63 -18.46 -25.07 -8.48
N ILE A 64 -19.60 -24.45 -8.20
CA ILE A 64 -20.73 -25.13 -7.55
C ILE A 64 -21.31 -26.23 -8.43
N THR A 65 -21.49 -25.96 -9.73
CA THR A 65 -22.01 -26.97 -10.67
C THR A 65 -21.15 -28.22 -10.69
N LYS A 66 -19.82 -28.07 -10.72
CA LYS A 66 -18.88 -29.21 -10.67
C LYS A 66 -18.99 -29.97 -9.35
N SER A 67 -19.03 -29.27 -8.22
CA SER A 67 -19.11 -29.89 -6.89
C SER A 67 -20.44 -30.63 -6.66
N VAL A 68 -21.55 -30.04 -7.11
CA VAL A 68 -22.89 -30.66 -7.07
C VAL A 68 -22.96 -31.88 -7.98
N SER A 69 -22.45 -31.81 -9.21
CA SER A 69 -22.42 -32.98 -10.11
C SER A 69 -21.66 -34.15 -9.47
N LYS A 70 -20.45 -33.91 -8.96
CA LYS A 70 -19.67 -34.96 -8.27
C LYS A 70 -20.41 -35.56 -7.09
N SER A 71 -21.08 -34.73 -6.30
CA SER A 71 -21.85 -35.18 -5.14
C SER A 71 -23.11 -35.98 -5.52
N HIS A 72 -23.72 -35.63 -6.66
CA HIS A 72 -24.85 -36.36 -7.24
C HIS A 72 -24.41 -37.71 -7.80
N ASP A 73 -23.32 -37.73 -8.57
CA ASP A 73 -22.78 -38.94 -9.20
C ASP A 73 -22.26 -39.94 -8.15
N ALA A 74 -21.72 -39.42 -7.04
CA ALA A 74 -21.38 -40.22 -5.86
C ALA A 74 -22.60 -40.69 -5.05
N GLY A 75 -23.82 -40.25 -5.38
CA GLY A 75 -25.08 -40.66 -4.75
C GLY A 75 -25.35 -40.00 -3.39
N TYR A 76 -24.64 -38.93 -3.03
CA TYR A 76 -24.83 -38.22 -1.77
C TYR A 76 -26.00 -37.22 -1.83
N ILE A 77 -26.31 -36.69 -3.01
CA ILE A 77 -27.44 -35.79 -3.21
C ILE A 77 -28.34 -36.27 -4.34
N ARG A 78 -29.58 -35.81 -4.31
CA ARG A 78 -30.55 -35.92 -5.39
C ARG A 78 -31.01 -34.54 -5.83
N ILE A 79 -31.28 -34.43 -7.12
CA ILE A 79 -31.75 -33.20 -7.76
C ILE A 79 -33.21 -33.41 -8.15
N GLU A 80 -34.10 -32.57 -7.62
CA GLU A 80 -35.55 -32.66 -7.86
C GLU A 80 -36.05 -31.40 -8.57
N GLU A 81 -37.19 -31.49 -9.27
CA GLU A 81 -37.89 -30.31 -9.78
C GLU A 81 -38.46 -29.49 -8.63
N ASN A 82 -38.38 -28.16 -8.74
CA ASN A 82 -39.02 -27.29 -7.77
C ASN A 82 -40.53 -27.21 -8.05
N ASN A 83 -41.34 -27.56 -7.05
CA ASN A 83 -42.80 -27.52 -7.15
C ASN A 83 -43.36 -26.08 -7.29
N LEU A 84 -42.61 -25.06 -6.87
CA LEU A 84 -43.01 -23.65 -6.93
C LEU A 84 -42.56 -22.94 -8.22
N ASP A 85 -41.44 -23.38 -8.81
CA ASP A 85 -40.96 -22.92 -10.11
C ASP A 85 -40.32 -24.08 -10.87
N LYS A 86 -41.09 -24.72 -11.75
CA LYS A 86 -40.67 -25.91 -12.52
C LYS A 86 -39.43 -25.70 -13.39
N ARG A 87 -38.98 -24.44 -13.59
CA ARG A 87 -37.74 -24.12 -14.30
C ARG A 87 -36.50 -24.17 -13.41
N SER A 88 -36.68 -24.29 -12.10
CA SER A 88 -35.61 -24.38 -11.11
C SER A 88 -35.52 -25.79 -10.53
N LYS A 89 -34.31 -26.17 -10.09
CA LYS A 89 -34.03 -27.46 -9.47
C LYS A 89 -33.65 -27.25 -8.01
N ILE A 90 -34.13 -28.13 -7.15
CA ILE A 90 -33.81 -28.16 -5.72
C ILE A 90 -32.90 -29.34 -5.39
N LEU A 91 -32.08 -29.17 -4.35
CA LEU A 91 -31.10 -30.16 -3.92
C LEU A 91 -31.49 -30.73 -2.55
N LYS A 92 -31.33 -32.04 -2.39
CA LYS A 92 -31.54 -32.74 -1.11
C LYS A 92 -30.49 -33.82 -0.92
N THR A 93 -30.08 -34.08 0.32
CA THR A 93 -29.22 -35.22 0.64
C THR A 93 -29.97 -36.55 0.56
N THR A 94 -29.27 -37.64 0.24
CA THR A 94 -29.79 -39.02 0.26
C THR A 94 -29.50 -39.68 1.62
N PRO A 95 -30.12 -40.85 1.94
CA PRO A 95 -29.74 -41.62 3.12
C PRO A 95 -28.26 -42.02 3.15
N LYS A 96 -27.62 -42.22 1.99
CA LYS A 96 -26.17 -42.52 1.87
C LYS A 96 -25.30 -41.39 2.43
N ALA A 97 -25.76 -40.14 2.38
CA ALA A 97 -25.00 -39.01 2.89
C ALA A 97 -24.90 -38.99 4.42
N LYS A 98 -25.73 -39.73 5.15
CA LYS A 98 -25.79 -39.65 6.62
C LYS A 98 -24.44 -39.89 7.29
N ASP A 99 -23.71 -40.91 6.86
CA ASP A 99 -22.43 -41.29 7.48
C ASP A 99 -21.35 -40.25 7.19
N VAL A 100 -21.28 -39.74 5.96
CA VAL A 100 -20.28 -38.73 5.61
C VAL A 100 -20.60 -37.36 6.21
N ILE A 101 -21.89 -36.99 6.30
CA ILE A 101 -22.32 -35.77 7.00
C ILE A 101 -21.95 -35.84 8.49
N THR A 102 -22.14 -37.00 9.14
CA THR A 102 -21.73 -37.20 10.54
C THR A 102 -20.22 -36.98 10.70
N GLU A 103 -19.42 -37.56 9.81
CA GLU A 103 -17.97 -37.38 9.83
C GLU A 103 -17.54 -35.95 9.52
N MET A 104 -18.27 -35.24 8.67
CA MET A 104 -18.05 -33.82 8.39
C MET A 104 -18.31 -32.96 9.63
N TYR A 105 -19.37 -33.24 10.40
CA TYR A 105 -19.62 -32.54 11.66
C TYR A 105 -18.55 -32.81 12.72
N LEU A 106 -18.07 -34.05 12.83
CA LEU A 106 -16.97 -34.41 13.73
C LEU A 106 -15.68 -33.73 13.30
N ALA A 107 -15.34 -33.78 12.01
CA ALA A 107 -14.18 -33.09 11.45
C ALA A 107 -14.22 -31.57 11.73
N ARG A 108 -15.39 -30.95 11.59
CA ARG A 108 -15.58 -29.52 11.92
C ARG A 108 -15.32 -29.23 13.39
N LYS A 109 -15.85 -30.05 14.29
CA LYS A 109 -15.64 -29.91 15.74
C LYS A 109 -14.17 -30.13 16.12
N ASP A 110 -13.55 -31.17 15.62
CA ASP A 110 -12.16 -31.52 15.92
C ASP A 110 -11.20 -30.47 15.40
N TRP A 111 -11.43 -29.96 14.18
CA TRP A 111 -10.65 -28.85 13.62
C TRP A 111 -10.77 -27.59 14.46
N TRP A 112 -11.99 -27.21 14.84
CA TRP A 112 -12.22 -26.05 15.71
C TRP A 112 -11.49 -26.20 17.04
N SER A 113 -11.69 -27.34 17.72
CA SER A 113 -11.03 -27.61 19.01
C SER A 113 -9.50 -27.61 18.90
N HIS A 114 -8.94 -28.00 17.75
CA HIS A 114 -7.51 -27.96 17.51
C HIS A 114 -7.01 -26.52 17.34
N LEU A 115 -7.73 -25.69 16.58
CA LEU A 115 -7.34 -24.29 16.36
C LEU A 115 -7.48 -23.42 17.62
N THR A 116 -8.40 -23.77 18.51
CA THR A 116 -8.72 -22.97 19.70
C THR A 116 -8.27 -23.62 21.01
N SER A 117 -7.42 -24.65 20.98
CA SER A 117 -7.06 -25.42 22.19
C SER A 117 -6.37 -24.58 23.25
N ASP A 118 -5.64 -23.55 22.81
CA ASP A 118 -4.80 -22.70 23.65
C ASP A 118 -5.51 -21.38 24.01
N LEU A 119 -6.79 -21.23 23.65
CA LEU A 119 -7.60 -20.05 23.90
C LEU A 119 -8.60 -20.29 25.05
N THR A 120 -8.84 -19.24 25.83
CA THR A 120 -9.95 -19.18 26.80
C THR A 120 -11.30 -19.08 26.10
N LEU A 121 -12.39 -19.39 26.81
CA LEU A 121 -13.75 -19.27 26.26
C LEU A 121 -14.09 -17.83 25.84
N GLU A 122 -13.56 -16.83 26.55
CA GLU A 122 -13.75 -15.42 26.21
C GLU A 122 -13.01 -15.03 24.93
N GLU A 123 -11.77 -15.50 24.76
CA GLU A 123 -11.00 -15.29 23.53
C GLU A 123 -11.65 -15.97 22.32
N VAL A 124 -12.21 -17.17 22.50
CA VAL A 124 -12.95 -17.88 21.45
C VAL A 124 -14.20 -17.10 21.03
N ASP A 125 -15.00 -16.61 21.98
CA ASP A 125 -16.18 -15.79 21.71
C ASP A 125 -15.81 -14.48 20.98
N GLN A 126 -14.73 -13.82 21.41
CA GLN A 126 -14.24 -12.61 20.75
C GLN A 126 -13.73 -12.88 19.33
N LEU A 127 -13.02 -13.99 19.11
CA LEU A 127 -12.57 -14.42 17.79
C LEU A 127 -13.75 -14.64 16.84
N GLU A 128 -14.77 -15.38 17.27
CA GLU A 128 -15.98 -15.64 16.46
C GLU A 128 -16.70 -14.34 16.09
N LYS A 129 -16.90 -13.44 17.06
CA LYS A 129 -17.52 -12.12 16.81
C LYS A 129 -16.73 -11.29 15.81
N THR A 130 -15.41 -11.25 15.96
CA THR A 130 -14.52 -10.48 15.08
C THR A 130 -14.54 -11.07 13.67
N MET A 131 -14.42 -12.39 13.52
CA MET A 131 -14.46 -13.07 12.22
C MET A 131 -15.78 -12.83 11.49
N HIS A 132 -16.92 -12.92 12.18
CA HIS A 132 -18.23 -12.65 11.59
C HIS A 132 -18.35 -11.19 11.12
N LEU A 133 -17.83 -10.23 11.89
CA LEU A 133 -17.81 -8.82 11.50
C LEU A 133 -16.97 -8.61 10.23
N LEU A 134 -15.78 -9.20 10.16
CA LEU A 134 -14.89 -9.10 8.99
C LEU A 134 -15.54 -9.72 7.74
N VAL A 135 -16.15 -10.90 7.86
CA VAL A 135 -16.87 -11.54 6.75
C VAL A 135 -18.04 -10.68 6.27
N LYS A 136 -18.82 -10.11 7.19
CA LYS A 136 -19.91 -9.19 6.85
C LYS A 136 -19.39 -7.99 6.05
N LYS A 137 -18.28 -7.38 6.51
CA LYS A 137 -17.64 -6.25 5.82
C LYS A 137 -17.08 -6.61 4.45
N ALA A 138 -16.51 -7.80 4.31
CA ALA A 138 -15.99 -8.29 3.02
C ALA A 138 -17.11 -8.48 1.98
N ILE A 139 -18.32 -8.87 2.40
CA ILE A 139 -19.48 -9.05 1.51
C ILE A 139 -20.09 -7.71 1.08
N GLU A 140 -19.99 -6.67 1.90
CA GLU A 140 -20.57 -5.34 1.63
C GLU A 140 -19.92 -4.60 0.43
N GLU A 141 -18.84 -5.14 -0.14
CA GLU A 141 -17.90 -4.50 -1.10
C GLU A 141 -17.35 -3.15 -0.63
N PRO A 142 -16.02 -2.94 -0.62
CA PRO A 142 -15.46 -1.67 -0.19
C PRO A 142 -15.80 -0.56 -1.19
N THR A 143 -16.29 0.58 -0.68
CA THR A 143 -16.35 1.82 -1.47
C THR A 143 -14.96 2.41 -1.56
N TYR A 144 -14.40 2.50 -2.77
CA TYR A 144 -13.15 3.21 -3.01
C TYR A 144 -13.42 4.72 -2.98
N GLN A 145 -12.93 5.39 -1.94
CA GLN A 145 -12.98 6.84 -1.87
C GLN A 145 -11.72 7.42 -2.51
N ASN A 146 -11.89 8.40 -3.40
CA ASN A 146 -10.77 9.19 -3.97
C ASN A 146 -10.29 10.26 -2.96
N HIS A 147 -10.02 9.86 -1.72
CA HIS A 147 -9.54 10.79 -0.69
C HIS A 147 -8.01 10.81 -0.62
N PHE A 148 -7.46 11.92 -0.14
CA PHE A 148 -6.05 12.06 0.20
C PHE A 148 -5.78 11.32 1.52
N ARG A 149 -4.69 10.56 1.58
CA ARG A 149 -4.38 9.63 2.66
C ARG A 149 -3.09 10.02 3.36
N ILE A 150 -3.16 10.24 4.66
CA ILE A 150 -2.06 10.78 5.47
C ILE A 150 -1.62 9.72 6.48
N PHE A 151 -0.33 9.43 6.52
CA PHE A 151 0.25 8.36 7.35
C PHE A 151 1.34 8.87 8.30
N GLY A 152 1.62 10.16 8.26
CA GLY A 152 2.49 10.84 9.22
C GLY A 152 2.19 12.33 9.23
N PHE A 153 2.36 12.94 10.39
CA PHE A 153 2.06 14.36 10.58
C PHE A 153 3.02 15.00 11.58
N GLN A 154 3.98 15.76 11.05
CA GLN A 154 4.85 16.60 11.85
C GLN A 154 4.22 17.99 11.98
N LYS A 155 3.71 18.30 13.17
CA LYS A 155 2.93 19.52 13.45
C LYS A 155 3.72 20.83 13.32
N LEU A 156 5.05 20.77 13.37
CA LEU A 156 5.93 21.93 13.22
C LEU A 156 7.27 21.51 12.62
N THR A 157 7.73 22.25 11.62
CA THR A 157 9.05 22.13 11.00
C THR A 157 9.55 23.52 10.60
N LEU A 158 10.86 23.73 10.71
CA LEU A 158 11.57 24.90 10.18
C LEU A 158 12.52 24.51 9.04
N LEU A 159 12.60 23.21 8.74
CA LEU A 159 13.57 22.64 7.80
C LEU A 159 12.92 22.25 6.47
N ASP A 160 11.70 21.71 6.53
CA ASP A 160 11.12 21.10 5.32
C ASP A 160 10.54 22.11 4.35
N TYR A 161 10.27 23.35 4.77
CA TYR A 161 9.86 24.44 3.89
C TYR A 161 10.85 25.61 4.03
N PRO A 162 11.70 25.86 3.00
CA PRO A 162 12.64 26.98 3.00
C PRO A 162 11.96 28.32 3.33
N GLY A 163 12.43 28.95 4.41
CA GLY A 163 11.99 30.28 4.82
C GLY A 163 10.57 30.35 5.41
N LYS A 164 9.94 29.23 5.75
CA LYS A 164 8.58 29.21 6.33
C LYS A 164 8.50 28.33 7.57
N MET A 165 7.77 28.80 8.57
CA MET A 165 7.31 27.95 9.65
C MET A 165 6.15 27.07 9.13
N ALA A 166 6.37 25.77 9.03
CA ALA A 166 5.44 24.86 8.37
C ALA A 166 5.07 23.65 9.21
N CYS A 167 4.14 22.85 8.73
CA CYS A 167 3.98 21.45 9.15
C CYS A 167 4.21 20.52 7.96
N THR A 168 4.52 19.25 8.23
CA THR A 168 4.80 18.25 7.18
C THR A 168 3.80 17.10 7.25
N LEU A 169 3.17 16.79 6.11
CA LEU A 169 2.24 15.69 5.92
C LEU A 169 2.91 14.61 5.08
N PHE A 170 2.89 13.38 5.59
CA PHE A 170 3.50 12.23 4.94
C PHE A 170 2.42 11.37 4.29
N THR A 171 2.51 11.23 2.96
CA THR A 171 1.66 10.37 2.15
C THR A 171 2.14 8.93 2.16
N GLY A 172 1.21 8.02 1.97
CA GLY A 172 1.49 6.60 1.85
C GLY A 172 1.51 6.13 0.40
N GLY A 173 2.34 5.11 0.13
CA GLY A 173 2.54 4.49 -1.16
C GLY A 173 3.63 5.19 -1.96
N CYS A 174 4.55 4.43 -2.56
CA CYS A 174 5.55 4.97 -3.48
C CYS A 174 5.76 4.02 -4.66
N ASN A 175 5.88 4.58 -5.86
CA ASN A 175 6.13 3.81 -7.09
C ASN A 175 7.61 3.42 -7.22
N PHE A 176 8.51 4.02 -6.45
CA PHE A 176 9.90 3.61 -6.34
C PHE A 176 10.13 2.68 -5.14
N LYS A 177 11.30 2.03 -5.13
CA LYS A 177 11.76 1.09 -4.09
C LYS A 177 13.23 1.38 -3.76
N CYS A 178 13.54 2.66 -3.56
CA CYS A 178 14.91 3.13 -3.37
C CYS A 178 15.55 2.36 -2.20
N PRO A 179 16.68 1.65 -2.39
CA PRO A 179 17.28 0.83 -1.33
C PRO A 179 17.57 1.61 -0.04
N PHE A 180 17.86 2.90 -0.16
CA PHE A 180 18.14 3.83 0.94
C PHE A 180 16.90 4.54 1.51
N CYS A 181 15.68 4.15 1.15
CA CYS A 181 14.49 4.87 1.64
C CYS A 181 14.34 4.68 3.16
N HIS A 182 14.44 5.76 3.93
CA HIS A 182 14.29 5.77 5.40
C HIS A 182 12.86 5.48 5.89
N ASN A 183 11.88 5.50 4.99
CA ASN A 183 10.46 5.37 5.29
C ASN A 183 9.86 4.15 4.57
N SER A 184 10.47 2.97 4.71
CA SER A 184 10.00 1.74 4.03
C SER A 184 8.53 1.43 4.30
N ASP A 185 8.03 1.71 5.51
CA ASP A 185 6.61 1.53 5.86
C ASP A 185 5.69 2.40 4.98
N LEU A 186 6.08 3.64 4.63
CA LEU A 186 5.32 4.46 3.68
C LEU A 186 5.41 3.93 2.24
N VAL A 187 6.44 3.15 1.91
CA VAL A 187 6.62 2.57 0.57
C VAL A 187 5.79 1.30 0.41
N PHE A 188 5.70 0.47 1.46
CA PHE A 188 5.05 -0.84 1.42
C PHE A 188 3.65 -0.86 2.04
N LEU A 189 3.28 0.17 2.82
CA LEU A 189 1.99 0.34 3.48
C LEU A 189 1.50 -0.94 4.17
N PRO A 190 2.07 -1.30 5.33
CA PRO A 190 1.63 -2.49 6.04
C PRO A 190 0.13 -2.36 6.40
N GLU A 191 -0.58 -3.49 6.40
CA GLU A 191 -2.05 -3.51 6.55
C GLU A 191 -2.55 -2.84 7.84
N ASN A 192 -1.72 -2.85 8.89
CA ASN A 192 -2.01 -2.25 10.19
C ASN A 192 -1.53 -0.79 10.32
N MET A 193 -1.01 -0.18 9.24
CA MET A 193 -0.60 1.22 9.29
C MET A 193 -1.84 2.10 9.48
N VAL A 194 -1.82 2.88 10.55
CA VAL A 194 -2.94 3.77 10.89
C VAL A 194 -2.88 5.00 10.00
N GLU A 195 -4.01 5.27 9.36
CA GLU A 195 -4.24 6.52 8.63
C GLU A 195 -4.67 7.62 9.60
N ILE A 196 -4.18 8.83 9.36
CA ILE A 196 -4.58 10.04 10.06
C ILE A 196 -5.77 10.63 9.30
N GLU A 197 -6.88 10.83 10.00
CA GLU A 197 -8.09 11.45 9.43
C GLU A 197 -7.78 12.87 8.92
N GLN A 198 -8.30 13.22 7.74
CA GLN A 198 -8.06 14.55 7.17
C GLN A 198 -8.65 15.65 8.05
N GLU A 199 -9.79 15.38 8.67
CA GLU A 199 -10.49 16.29 9.57
C GLU A 199 -9.59 16.73 10.72
N ASP A 200 -8.83 15.81 11.32
CA ASP A 200 -7.88 16.13 12.41
C ASP A 200 -6.77 17.07 11.93
N VAL A 201 -6.29 16.88 10.70
CA VAL A 201 -5.27 17.74 10.08
C VAL A 201 -5.84 19.12 9.76
N LEU A 202 -7.02 19.17 9.16
CA LEU A 202 -7.70 20.43 8.80
C LEU A 202 -8.06 21.24 10.06
N GLU A 203 -8.57 20.59 11.12
CA GLU A 203 -8.82 21.23 12.40
C GLU A 203 -7.54 21.82 13.02
N PHE A 204 -6.43 21.09 12.93
CA PHE A 204 -5.14 21.58 13.41
C PHE A 204 -4.71 22.82 12.61
N LEU A 205 -4.80 22.76 11.29
CA LEU A 205 -4.44 23.87 10.41
C LEU A 205 -5.30 25.10 10.71
N GLU A 206 -6.61 24.95 10.90
CA GLU A 206 -7.48 26.10 11.21
C GLU A 206 -7.07 26.77 12.54
N LYS A 207 -6.74 25.97 13.56
CA LYS A 207 -6.23 26.46 14.86
C LYS A 207 -4.85 27.13 14.76
N ARG A 208 -4.08 26.88 13.69
CA ARG A 208 -2.73 27.40 13.45
C ARG A 208 -2.66 28.45 12.35
N LYS A 209 -3.81 28.90 11.86
CA LYS A 209 -3.90 29.98 10.89
C LYS A 209 -3.19 31.22 11.44
N ASN A 210 -2.38 31.87 10.60
CA ASN A 210 -1.51 33.00 10.95
C ASN A 210 -0.33 32.68 11.89
N ILE A 211 -0.11 31.42 12.28
CA ILE A 211 1.10 30.99 13.00
C ILE A 211 1.98 30.18 12.06
N LEU A 212 1.42 29.12 11.49
CA LEU A 212 2.06 28.40 10.41
C LEU A 212 1.85 29.18 9.10
N GLU A 213 2.87 29.17 8.26
CA GLU A 213 2.90 29.86 6.97
C GLU A 213 2.76 28.89 5.80
N GLY A 214 3.10 27.61 6.01
CA GLY A 214 2.98 26.62 4.95
C GLY A 214 2.80 25.18 5.40
N VAL A 215 2.54 24.33 4.42
CA VAL A 215 2.40 22.89 4.56
C VAL A 215 3.32 22.21 3.56
N CYS A 216 4.20 21.33 4.04
CA CYS A 216 5.02 20.46 3.22
C CYS A 216 4.29 19.13 3.00
N ILE A 217 4.15 18.71 1.75
CA ILE A 217 3.51 17.46 1.34
C ILE A 217 4.59 16.53 0.81
N THR A 218 4.85 15.44 1.53
CA THR A 218 5.96 14.50 1.27
C THR A 218 5.55 13.07 1.61
N GLY A 219 6.49 12.17 1.92
CA GLY A 219 6.24 10.80 2.35
C GLY A 219 6.68 9.79 1.29
N GLY A 220 5.74 8.97 0.82
CA GLY A 220 5.96 8.04 -0.28
C GLY A 220 6.13 8.77 -1.61
N GLU A 221 5.08 8.80 -2.44
CA GLU A 221 4.99 9.69 -3.60
C GLU A 221 3.62 10.37 -3.60
N PRO A 222 3.52 11.64 -3.19
CA PRO A 222 2.23 12.32 -3.06
C PRO A 222 1.40 12.31 -4.34
N LEU A 223 2.05 12.41 -5.51
CA LEU A 223 1.34 12.49 -6.79
C LEU A 223 0.67 11.15 -7.19
N LEU A 224 0.94 10.04 -6.50
CA LEU A 224 0.17 8.80 -6.66
C LEU A 224 -1.29 8.93 -6.18
N GLN A 225 -1.57 9.81 -5.22
CA GLN A 225 -2.86 9.83 -4.55
C GLN A 225 -3.92 10.58 -5.35
N ALA A 226 -5.03 9.93 -5.66
CA ALA A 226 -6.10 10.51 -6.47
C ALA A 226 -6.69 11.80 -5.85
N GLY A 227 -6.87 11.84 -4.52
CA GLY A 227 -7.48 12.97 -3.82
C GLY A 227 -6.58 14.18 -3.53
N ILE A 228 -5.33 14.22 -4.03
CA ILE A 228 -4.40 15.31 -3.70
C ILE A 228 -4.91 16.69 -4.16
N VAL A 229 -5.49 16.80 -5.36
CA VAL A 229 -5.93 18.09 -5.92
C VAL A 229 -6.95 18.76 -5.00
N ASP A 230 -7.99 18.01 -4.60
CA ASP A 230 -9.06 18.53 -3.75
C ASP A 230 -8.54 18.88 -2.35
N PHE A 231 -7.64 18.08 -1.79
CA PHE A 231 -7.05 18.37 -0.49
C PHE A 231 -6.16 19.62 -0.51
N LEU A 232 -5.35 19.83 -1.56
CA LEU A 232 -4.53 21.03 -1.68
C LEU A 232 -5.39 22.29 -1.90
N ARG A 233 -6.50 22.21 -2.62
CA ARG A 233 -7.46 23.32 -2.73
C ARG A 233 -7.95 23.78 -1.36
N ILE A 234 -8.34 22.84 -0.49
CA ILE A 234 -8.76 23.16 0.88
C ILE A 234 -7.64 23.87 1.65
N ILE A 235 -6.40 23.36 1.59
CA ILE A 235 -5.25 23.98 2.28
C ILE A 235 -4.96 25.39 1.72
N LYS A 236 -5.03 25.59 0.40
CA LYS A 236 -4.85 26.90 -0.24
C LYS A 236 -5.94 27.89 0.16
N ASP A 237 -7.19 27.46 0.22
CA ASP A 237 -8.33 28.30 0.64
C ASP A 237 -8.19 28.78 2.11
N MET A 238 -7.48 28.01 2.95
CA MET A 238 -7.13 28.42 4.31
C MET A 238 -6.03 29.49 4.36
N GLY A 239 -5.33 29.75 3.25
CA GLY A 239 -4.28 30.77 3.12
C GLY A 239 -2.85 30.24 3.30
N TYR A 240 -2.65 28.92 3.35
CA TYR A 240 -1.33 28.33 3.47
C TYR A 240 -0.57 28.33 2.14
N SER A 241 0.75 28.46 2.24
CA SER A 241 1.61 28.10 1.11
C SER A 241 1.93 26.61 1.12
N ILE A 242 2.10 26.01 -0.05
CA ILE A 242 2.28 24.56 -0.17
C ILE A 242 3.63 24.26 -0.83
N LYS A 243 4.43 23.43 -0.14
CA LYS A 243 5.61 22.79 -0.71
C LYS A 243 5.30 21.35 -1.03
N LEU A 244 5.62 20.92 -2.25
CA LEU A 244 5.48 19.54 -2.70
C LEU A 244 6.85 18.89 -2.88
N ASP A 245 7.07 17.80 -2.16
CA ASP A 245 8.21 16.92 -2.34
C ASP A 245 7.80 15.72 -3.20
N THR A 246 8.48 15.51 -4.33
CA THR A 246 8.15 14.41 -5.27
C THR A 246 9.41 13.77 -5.84
N ASN A 247 9.28 12.51 -6.26
CA ASN A 247 10.30 11.82 -7.04
C ASN A 247 10.26 12.17 -8.54
N GLY A 248 9.31 13.01 -8.96
CA GLY A 248 9.24 13.59 -10.31
C GLY A 248 8.67 12.67 -11.39
N SER A 249 8.12 11.51 -11.03
CA SER A 249 7.62 10.52 -11.99
C SER A 249 6.22 10.83 -12.58
N PHE A 250 5.54 11.88 -12.10
CA PHE A 250 4.18 12.28 -12.50
C PHE A 250 4.12 13.71 -13.08
N PRO A 251 4.78 13.99 -14.23
CA PRO A 251 4.89 15.35 -14.76
C PRO A 251 3.55 16.01 -15.05
N ASN A 252 2.58 15.30 -15.62
CA ASN A 252 1.29 15.89 -15.99
C ASN A 252 0.52 16.39 -14.76
N LYS A 253 0.54 15.61 -13.69
CA LYS A 253 -0.14 15.96 -12.43
C LYS A 253 0.59 17.07 -11.69
N LEU A 254 1.92 17.09 -11.73
CA LEU A 254 2.70 18.21 -11.21
C LEU A 254 2.35 19.51 -11.94
N LYS A 255 2.28 19.47 -13.28
CA LYS A 255 1.90 20.63 -14.09
C LYS A 255 0.51 21.14 -13.75
N GLU A 256 -0.48 20.24 -13.68
CA GLU A 256 -1.85 20.57 -13.26
C GLU A 256 -1.88 21.31 -11.92
N LEU A 257 -1.20 20.79 -10.89
CA LEU A 257 -1.15 21.44 -9.57
C LEU A 257 -0.48 22.82 -9.60
N VAL A 258 0.56 22.99 -10.41
CA VAL A 258 1.27 24.28 -10.55
C VAL A 258 0.43 25.28 -11.33
N GLU A 259 -0.17 24.87 -12.45
CA GLU A 259 -1.01 25.72 -13.31
C GLU A 259 -2.29 26.18 -12.59
N GLU A 260 -2.84 25.35 -11.70
CA GLU A 260 -3.94 25.73 -10.81
C GLU A 260 -3.50 26.60 -9.61
N GLY A 261 -2.20 26.85 -9.43
CA GLY A 261 -1.66 27.63 -8.33
C GLY A 261 -1.76 26.93 -6.96
N LEU A 262 -1.86 25.60 -6.95
CA LEU A 262 -2.00 24.80 -5.73
C LEU A 262 -0.68 24.50 -5.03
N VAL A 263 0.45 24.69 -5.72
CA VAL A 263 1.79 24.45 -5.18
C VAL A 263 2.65 25.68 -5.41
N ASP A 264 3.27 26.16 -4.33
CA ASP A 264 4.10 27.37 -4.33
C ASP A 264 5.60 27.05 -4.40
N TYR A 265 5.98 25.81 -4.04
CA TYR A 265 7.37 25.36 -4.06
C TYR A 265 7.46 23.86 -4.36
N VAL A 266 8.37 23.44 -5.24
CA VAL A 266 8.56 22.02 -5.59
C VAL A 266 9.97 21.56 -5.25
N ALA A 267 10.12 20.48 -4.48
CA ALA A 267 11.39 19.78 -4.34
C ALA A 267 11.35 18.45 -5.12
N VAL A 268 12.28 18.28 -6.06
CA VAL A 268 12.39 17.05 -6.85
C VAL A 268 13.67 16.28 -6.54
N ASP A 269 13.50 15.01 -6.20
CA ASP A 269 14.59 14.08 -5.96
C ASP A 269 15.24 13.59 -7.27
N ILE A 270 16.46 14.05 -7.57
CA ILE A 270 17.29 13.53 -8.66
C ILE A 270 18.16 12.40 -8.14
N LYS A 271 17.65 11.17 -8.22
CA LYS A 271 18.25 10.07 -7.44
C LYS A 271 19.63 9.63 -7.89
N ASN A 272 20.01 9.80 -9.16
CA ASN A 272 21.38 9.54 -9.65
C ASN A 272 21.56 10.06 -11.09
N ALA A 273 22.74 9.80 -11.67
CA ALA A 273 22.96 9.93 -13.11
C ALA A 273 22.06 8.95 -13.91
N PRO A 274 21.63 9.30 -15.13
CA PRO A 274 20.64 8.51 -15.89
C PRO A 274 20.98 7.02 -16.05
N LYS A 275 22.26 6.65 -16.21
CA LYS A 275 22.69 5.25 -16.37
C LYS A 275 22.57 4.41 -15.09
N LYS A 276 22.63 5.03 -13.91
CA LYS A 276 22.53 4.36 -12.60
C LYS A 276 21.17 4.51 -11.95
N TYR A 277 20.32 5.38 -12.50
CA TYR A 277 19.03 5.75 -11.93
C TYR A 277 18.18 4.53 -11.52
N ASN A 278 18.05 3.54 -12.41
CA ASN A 278 17.30 2.29 -12.16
C ASN A 278 17.79 1.53 -10.93
N LYS A 279 19.10 1.38 -10.78
CA LYS A 279 19.72 0.75 -9.60
C LYS A 279 19.37 1.56 -8.34
N THR A 280 19.50 2.88 -8.42
CA THR A 280 19.32 3.77 -7.27
C THR A 280 17.86 3.87 -6.82
N ILE A 281 16.89 3.72 -7.73
CA ILE A 281 15.46 3.70 -7.37
C ILE A 281 14.92 2.31 -7.06
N GLY A 282 15.75 1.27 -7.19
CA GLY A 282 15.37 -0.12 -6.95
C GLY A 282 14.41 -0.71 -8.00
N LEU A 283 14.44 -0.20 -9.24
CA LEU A 283 13.59 -0.68 -10.34
C LEU A 283 14.41 -0.92 -11.60
N GLU A 284 14.45 -2.17 -12.07
CA GLU A 284 15.03 -2.50 -13.37
C GLU A 284 14.12 -2.07 -14.52
N GLY A 285 14.72 -1.64 -15.64
CA GLY A 285 13.98 -1.28 -16.86
C GLY A 285 13.13 -0.01 -16.78
N TYR A 286 13.16 0.75 -15.68
CA TYR A 286 12.41 2.00 -15.58
C TYR A 286 12.88 3.03 -16.62
N ARG A 287 11.92 3.73 -17.23
CA ARG A 287 12.14 4.73 -18.26
C ARG A 287 12.07 6.14 -17.68
N LEU A 288 13.11 6.93 -17.89
CA LEU A 288 13.26 8.26 -17.28
C LEU A 288 12.49 9.37 -18.01
N ASP A 289 11.68 9.07 -19.02
CA ASP A 289 10.98 10.07 -19.84
C ASP A 289 10.14 11.03 -18.99
N SER A 290 9.41 10.50 -18.01
CA SER A 290 8.60 11.31 -17.08
C SER A 290 9.43 12.24 -16.21
N ILE A 291 10.53 11.73 -15.64
CA ILE A 291 11.42 12.52 -14.77
C ILE A 291 12.11 13.61 -15.57
N LYS A 292 12.57 13.30 -16.79
CA LYS A 292 13.16 14.29 -17.71
C LYS A 292 12.15 15.39 -18.05
N THR A 293 10.88 15.03 -18.25
CA THR A 293 9.81 16.01 -18.50
C THR A 293 9.60 16.91 -17.29
N THR A 294 9.61 16.35 -16.08
CA THR A 294 9.53 17.13 -14.83
C THR A 294 10.72 18.08 -14.67
N VAL A 295 11.95 17.58 -14.89
CA VAL A 295 13.17 18.40 -14.81
C VAL A 295 13.10 19.57 -15.79
N GLN A 296 12.78 19.30 -17.05
CA GLN A 296 12.66 20.34 -18.08
C GLN A 296 11.61 21.39 -17.71
N TYR A 297 10.45 20.95 -17.23
CA TYR A 297 9.39 21.85 -16.79
C TYR A 297 9.84 22.77 -15.64
N LEU A 298 10.57 22.25 -14.65
CA LEU A 298 11.04 23.10 -13.55
C LEU A 298 12.15 24.07 -13.98
N LEU A 299 13.04 23.66 -14.89
CA LEU A 299 14.07 24.54 -15.47
C LEU A 299 13.45 25.73 -16.25
N GLU A 300 12.21 25.61 -16.73
CA GLU A 300 11.46 26.71 -17.34
C GLU A 300 10.89 27.72 -16.33
N ASN A 301 11.08 27.49 -15.02
CA ASN A 301 10.76 28.42 -13.93
C ASN A 301 9.26 28.74 -13.75
N HIS A 302 8.36 27.80 -14.05
CA HIS A 302 6.91 27.96 -13.83
C HIS A 302 6.50 28.04 -12.36
N VAL A 303 7.34 27.54 -11.44
CA VAL A 303 7.17 27.58 -9.97
C VAL A 303 8.56 27.69 -9.33
N ASP A 304 8.64 28.16 -8.08
CA ASP A 304 9.91 28.08 -7.34
C ASP A 304 10.22 26.62 -6.98
N TYR A 305 11.50 26.23 -7.03
CA TYR A 305 11.88 24.83 -6.88
C TYR A 305 13.29 24.63 -6.35
N GLU A 306 13.56 23.39 -5.95
CA GLU A 306 14.89 22.84 -5.74
C GLU A 306 14.98 21.43 -6.33
N PHE A 307 16.17 21.07 -6.82
CA PHE A 307 16.54 19.67 -6.95
C PHE A 307 17.24 19.22 -5.67
N ARG A 308 17.19 17.93 -5.38
CA ARG A 308 17.97 17.34 -4.29
C ARG A 308 18.36 15.89 -4.56
N THR A 309 19.40 15.44 -3.87
CA THR A 309 19.86 14.05 -3.94
C THR A 309 20.36 13.61 -2.58
N THR A 310 19.78 12.52 -2.07
CA THR A 310 20.40 11.75 -0.99
C THR A 310 21.65 11.06 -1.53
N ILE A 311 22.81 11.35 -0.95
CA ILE A 311 24.11 10.84 -1.36
C ILE A 311 24.48 9.62 -0.50
N ILE A 312 24.57 8.49 -1.19
CA ILE A 312 24.94 7.18 -0.65
C ILE A 312 26.30 6.79 -1.23
N LYS A 313 27.23 6.38 -0.36
CA LYS A 313 28.61 6.00 -0.72
C LYS A 313 28.69 4.93 -1.81
N GLU A 314 27.79 3.95 -1.76
CA GLU A 314 27.77 2.82 -2.69
C GLU A 314 27.20 3.18 -4.08
N PHE A 315 26.44 4.28 -4.18
CA PHE A 315 25.67 4.61 -5.38
C PHE A 315 26.20 5.83 -6.14
N HIS A 316 26.94 6.71 -5.48
CA HIS A 316 27.36 7.98 -6.04
C HIS A 316 28.88 8.08 -6.15
N THR A 317 29.33 8.63 -7.28
CA THR A 317 30.73 8.94 -7.57
C THR A 317 30.81 10.35 -8.12
N GLU A 318 31.99 10.93 -8.16
CA GLU A 318 32.20 12.24 -8.79
C GLU A 318 31.75 12.27 -10.27
N ASN A 319 31.94 11.18 -11.00
CA ASN A 319 31.49 11.10 -12.40
C ASN A 319 29.95 11.15 -12.48
N ASP A 320 29.25 10.55 -11.53
CA ASP A 320 27.79 10.65 -11.48
C ASP A 320 27.35 12.08 -11.19
N MET A 321 28.06 12.80 -10.31
CA MET A 321 27.77 14.21 -10.04
C MET A 321 27.94 15.07 -11.30
N ARG A 322 29.01 14.88 -12.08
CA ARG A 322 29.19 15.58 -13.37
C ARG A 322 28.03 15.29 -14.32
N LEU A 323 27.65 14.02 -14.47
CA LEU A 323 26.54 13.62 -15.35
C LEU A 323 25.18 14.14 -14.89
N VAL A 324 24.96 14.26 -13.57
CA VAL A 324 23.75 14.91 -13.04
C VAL A 324 23.80 16.41 -13.30
N GLY A 325 24.93 17.07 -13.00
CA GLY A 325 25.13 18.50 -13.24
C GLY A 325 24.85 18.89 -14.70
N GLU A 326 25.37 18.14 -15.67
CA GLU A 326 25.07 18.35 -17.09
C GLU A 326 23.57 18.18 -17.41
N TRP A 327 22.89 17.25 -16.76
CA TRP A 327 21.46 16.99 -16.99
C TRP A 327 20.57 18.11 -16.46
N ILE A 328 20.88 18.66 -15.28
CA ILE A 328 20.09 19.72 -14.63
C ILE A 328 20.71 21.11 -14.79
N LYS A 329 21.61 21.28 -15.76
CA LYS A 329 22.38 22.50 -15.97
C LYS A 329 21.48 23.74 -16.05
N GLY A 330 21.84 24.79 -15.30
CA GLY A 330 21.05 26.01 -15.16
C GLY A 330 19.95 25.92 -14.10
N ALA A 331 19.93 24.88 -13.27
CA ALA A 331 19.03 24.83 -12.13
C ALA A 331 19.38 25.90 -11.09
N LYS A 332 18.35 26.52 -10.51
CA LYS A 332 18.50 27.52 -9.44
C LYS A 332 19.16 26.96 -8.19
N ARG A 333 18.69 25.80 -7.70
CA ARG A 333 19.11 25.23 -6.43
C ARG A 333 19.26 23.72 -6.51
N TYR A 334 20.33 23.20 -5.93
CA TYR A 334 20.57 21.77 -5.80
C TYR A 334 21.12 21.42 -4.41
N TYR A 335 20.43 20.57 -3.67
CA TYR A 335 20.82 20.16 -2.33
C TYR A 335 21.36 18.73 -2.29
N LEU A 336 22.55 18.55 -1.72
CA LEU A 336 23.14 17.26 -1.41
C LEU A 336 22.79 16.88 0.03
N GLN A 337 21.98 15.85 0.21
CA GLN A 337 21.63 15.34 1.53
C GLN A 337 22.48 14.12 1.85
N ASN A 338 23.22 14.12 2.96
CA ASN A 338 23.96 12.92 3.34
C ASN A 338 22.99 11.81 3.76
N PHE A 339 23.30 10.57 3.39
CA PHE A 339 22.52 9.42 3.85
C PHE A 339 22.65 9.23 5.36
N GLU A 340 21.56 8.80 6.00
CA GLU A 340 21.51 8.49 7.43
C GLU A 340 20.85 7.13 7.60
N ASP A 341 21.60 6.15 8.10
CA ASP A 341 21.08 4.80 8.25
C ASP A 341 20.07 4.71 9.41
N ASN A 342 19.04 3.88 9.27
CA ASN A 342 18.06 3.63 10.32
C ASN A 342 17.42 2.24 10.20
N GLU A 343 16.63 1.83 11.18
CA GLU A 343 15.96 0.52 11.22
C GLU A 343 14.91 0.31 10.11
N ASN A 344 14.50 1.39 9.44
CA ASN A 344 13.44 1.41 8.45
C ASN A 344 13.98 1.50 7.01
N VAL A 345 15.29 1.43 6.79
CA VAL A 345 15.85 1.37 5.44
C VAL A 345 15.43 0.10 4.72
N ILE A 346 15.21 0.19 3.41
CA ILE A 346 14.79 -0.98 2.60
C ILE A 346 15.94 -2.00 2.47
N GLN A 347 17.17 -1.52 2.35
CA GLN A 347 18.36 -2.35 2.20
C GLN A 347 19.42 -1.93 3.20
N GLU A 348 19.84 -2.87 4.04
CA GLU A 348 20.97 -2.71 4.95
C GLU A 348 22.32 -2.62 4.22
N GLY A 349 23.34 -2.13 4.92
CA GLY A 349 24.73 -2.09 4.44
C GLY A 349 25.05 -0.94 3.50
N LEU A 350 24.23 0.12 3.49
CA LEU A 350 24.50 1.38 2.82
C LEU A 350 25.16 2.37 3.79
N HIS A 351 25.97 3.29 3.28
CA HIS A 351 26.74 4.18 4.15
C HIS A 351 26.70 5.65 3.71
N ALA A 352 26.79 6.51 4.72
CA ALA A 352 26.99 7.94 4.56
C ALA A 352 28.37 8.25 3.93
N CYS A 353 28.46 9.37 3.21
CA CYS A 353 29.72 9.90 2.72
C CYS A 353 30.42 10.76 3.79
N SER A 354 31.74 10.92 3.66
CA SER A 354 32.48 11.90 4.48
C SER A 354 32.15 13.34 4.04
N LEU A 355 32.30 14.30 4.96
CA LEU A 355 32.13 15.72 4.65
C LEU A 355 33.04 16.17 3.48
N GLU A 356 34.30 15.70 3.45
CA GLU A 356 35.23 15.97 2.36
C GLU A 356 34.69 15.47 1.00
N THR A 357 34.11 14.27 0.96
CA THR A 357 33.50 13.72 -0.26
C THR A 357 32.33 14.58 -0.72
N LEU A 358 31.48 15.01 0.21
CA LEU A 358 30.32 15.85 -0.10
C LEU A 358 30.73 17.25 -0.56
N GLN A 359 31.77 17.85 0.04
CA GLN A 359 32.35 19.11 -0.39
C GLN A 359 32.92 19.01 -1.81
N ASN A 360 33.60 17.90 -2.14
CA ASN A 360 34.08 17.65 -3.49
C ASN A 360 32.92 17.52 -4.50
N TYR A 361 31.83 16.85 -4.12
CA TYR A 361 30.63 16.74 -4.96
C TYR A 361 29.94 18.09 -5.16
N LYS A 362 29.79 18.88 -4.09
CA LYS A 362 29.27 20.26 -4.15
C LYS A 362 30.09 21.10 -5.15
N LYS A 363 31.42 21.09 -5.02
CA LYS A 363 32.31 21.85 -5.91
C LYS A 363 32.14 21.47 -7.40
N ILE A 364 31.95 20.19 -7.70
CA ILE A 364 31.68 19.74 -9.07
C ILE A 364 30.35 20.32 -9.58
N LEU A 365 29.32 20.35 -8.74
CA LEU A 365 27.97 20.75 -9.11
C LEU A 365 27.81 22.27 -9.22
N GLU A 366 28.57 23.05 -8.46
CA GLU A 366 28.65 24.52 -8.55
C GLU A 366 29.06 25.00 -9.96
N GLU A 367 29.67 24.16 -10.80
CA GLU A 367 29.95 24.48 -12.20
C GLU A 367 28.70 24.45 -13.10
N TYR A 368 27.58 23.90 -12.60
CA TYR A 368 26.38 23.59 -13.38
C TYR A 368 25.10 24.26 -12.89
N VAL A 369 25.00 24.60 -11.61
CA VAL A 369 23.80 25.15 -10.95
C VAL A 369 24.14 26.43 -10.21
N ASP A 370 23.14 27.30 -10.01
CA ASP A 370 23.37 28.62 -9.41
C ASP A 370 23.71 28.54 -7.91
N GLU A 371 22.99 27.70 -7.16
CA GLU A 371 23.21 27.43 -5.74
C GLU A 371 23.30 25.92 -5.49
N CYS A 372 24.40 25.47 -4.90
CA CYS A 372 24.56 24.08 -4.47
C CYS A 372 24.90 24.04 -2.98
N GLU A 373 24.15 23.30 -2.17
CA GLU A 373 24.36 23.25 -0.72
C GLU A 373 24.27 21.84 -0.16
N ILE A 374 24.90 21.61 1.00
CA ILE A 374 24.88 20.32 1.69
C ILE A 374 23.92 20.41 2.88
N ARG A 375 23.04 19.41 3.04
CA ARG A 375 22.09 19.28 4.16
C ARG A 375 22.34 17.97 4.92
N GLY A 376 21.97 17.95 6.20
CA GLY A 376 22.03 16.74 7.04
C GLY A 376 23.42 16.39 7.59
N ILE A 377 24.30 17.39 7.73
CA ILE A 377 25.53 17.27 8.51
C ILE A 377 25.37 18.22 9.68
N GLU A 378 24.95 17.71 10.83
CA GLU A 378 25.15 18.46 12.06
C GLU A 378 26.66 18.52 12.30
N GLU A 379 27.23 19.73 12.25
CA GLU A 379 28.48 19.97 12.97
C GLU A 379 28.17 19.69 14.43
N ARG A 380 28.47 18.47 14.89
CA ARG A 380 28.54 18.18 16.32
C ARG A 380 29.72 18.99 16.86
N ILE A 381 29.43 20.23 17.27
CA ILE A 381 30.34 21.10 18.01
C ILE A 381 30.60 20.49 19.38
#